data_AF-A0A926CX81-F1
#
_entry.id   AF-A0A926CX81-F1
#
_cell.length_a   1.000
_cell.length_b   1.000
_cell.length_c   1.000
_cell.angle_alpha   90.00
_cell.angle_beta   90.00
_cell.angle_gamma   90.00
#
_symmetry.space_group_name_H-M   'P 1'
#
loop_
_entity.id
_entity.type
_entity.pdbx_description
1 polymer ?
#
loop_
_entity_poly.entity_id
_entity_poly.type
_entity_poly.pdbx_seq_one_letter_code
_entity_poly.pdbx_strand_id
1 'polypeptide(L)'
;MKQIFTFLFFLCVLNPQKIFSNAIAIVNATDKTVFQLVSSSVNVNVVNQVAIVKSTQIFRNNLDSATHIKYAFPLYEDATATGLRWKINGVWYAASFSPSPPDTTLPGTGETHADITMYLGETPLYFELEDSILADSLIIFELTYVQLLHYAYNVVEFKHPNDYSLIQSTLLDSQILSLQVYSDRSIVEANMVSHTPVTNTFTSASAILYVALIDQEAIDDYYYEYILNPTELGLFSFSTYLPDSMNACDEYGNGFFAFILEPDPGDSVIIEKVFTLIIDRSGSMGEEKMEQAKDAAEFIVENLNMNDDFNIIDF
;
A
#
# COMPACT_ATOMS: atom_id res chain seq x y z
N MET A 1 -45.77 -11.67 -3.82
CA MET A 1 -44.34 -12.00 -3.64
C MET A 1 -43.53 -10.90 -4.33
N LYS A 2 -43.06 -9.92 -3.57
CA LYS A 2 -42.13 -8.89 -4.04
C LYS A 2 -40.85 -9.08 -3.23
N GLN A 3 -39.77 -9.46 -3.90
CA GLN A 3 -38.43 -9.45 -3.33
C GLN A 3 -37.99 -7.98 -3.27
N ILE A 4 -37.71 -7.50 -2.06
CA ILE A 4 -37.10 -6.19 -1.82
C ILE A 4 -35.61 -6.46 -1.66
N PHE A 5 -34.83 -6.00 -2.64
CA PHE A 5 -33.38 -5.87 -2.54
C PHE A 5 -33.10 -4.71 -1.60
N THR A 6 -32.59 -4.99 -0.40
CA THR A 6 -32.10 -3.96 0.52
C THR A 6 -30.65 -3.65 0.14
N PHE A 7 -30.44 -2.50 -0.50
CA PHE A 7 -29.12 -1.97 -0.79
C PHE A 7 -28.63 -1.25 0.47
N LEU A 8 -27.70 -1.84 1.22
CA LEU A 8 -27.11 -1.23 2.40
C LEU A 8 -26.07 -0.21 1.94
N PHE A 9 -26.36 1.08 2.11
CA PHE A 9 -25.42 2.16 1.80
C PHE A 9 -24.50 2.33 3.02
N PHE A 10 -23.29 1.75 2.98
CA PHE A 10 -22.33 1.87 4.07
C PHE A 10 -21.53 3.17 3.88
N LEU A 11 -21.66 4.09 4.85
CA LEU A 11 -20.87 5.31 4.92
C LEU A 11 -19.46 4.96 5.41
N CYS A 12 -18.60 4.49 4.51
CA CYS A 12 -17.18 4.34 4.78
C CYS A 12 -16.55 5.73 4.90
N VAL A 13 -16.29 6.19 6.12
CA VAL A 13 -15.30 7.25 6.37
C VAL A 13 -13.92 6.62 6.18
N LEU A 14 -13.57 6.38 4.92
CA LEU A 14 -12.19 6.14 4.51
C LEU A 14 -11.52 7.52 4.56
N ASN A 15 -10.54 7.71 5.44
CA ASN A 15 -9.54 8.73 5.19
C ASN A 15 -8.68 8.19 4.05
N PRO A 16 -8.75 8.73 2.81
CA PRO A 16 -7.81 8.34 1.78
C PRO A 16 -6.48 8.98 2.16
N GLN A 17 -5.68 8.25 2.94
CA GLN A 17 -4.24 8.46 2.98
C GLN A 17 -3.77 8.20 1.54
N LYS A 18 -3.65 9.28 0.75
CA LYS A 18 -2.98 9.23 -0.55
C LYS A 18 -1.51 9.01 -0.25
N ILE A 19 -1.12 7.76 -0.22
CA ILE A 19 0.28 7.35 -0.19
C ILE A 19 0.73 7.36 -1.65
N PHE A 20 1.98 7.74 -1.94
CA PHE A 20 2.56 7.67 -3.28
C PHE A 20 3.64 6.55 -3.34
N SER A 21 4.18 6.10 -4.47
CA SER A 21 5.24 5.05 -4.43
C SER A 21 6.17 4.94 -5.64
N ASN A 22 6.11 5.87 -6.59
CA ASN A 22 7.24 6.03 -7.50
C ASN A 22 8.33 6.82 -6.75
N ALA A 23 9.59 6.41 -6.86
CA ALA A 23 10.65 7.15 -6.19
C ALA A 23 10.87 8.53 -6.81
N ILE A 24 11.46 9.45 -6.04
CA ILE A 24 12.00 10.72 -6.51
C ILE A 24 13.52 10.68 -6.40
N ALA A 25 14.22 11.06 -7.47
CA ALA A 25 15.65 11.32 -7.46
C ALA A 25 15.89 12.84 -7.29
N ILE A 26 16.06 13.28 -6.04
CA ILE A 26 16.06 14.68 -5.63
C ILE A 26 17.45 15.29 -5.81
N VAL A 27 17.54 16.38 -6.57
CA VAL A 27 18.76 17.20 -6.70
C VAL A 27 18.70 18.38 -5.73
N ASN A 28 17.56 19.06 -5.68
CA ASN A 28 17.30 20.16 -4.76
C ASN A 28 15.81 20.16 -4.39
N ALA A 29 15.54 19.91 -3.11
CA ALA A 29 14.21 19.81 -2.57
C ALA A 29 13.53 21.17 -2.38
N THR A 30 14.27 22.28 -2.35
CA THR A 30 13.69 23.62 -2.15
C THR A 30 13.00 24.14 -3.41
N ASP A 31 13.61 23.95 -4.58
CA ASP A 31 13.09 24.41 -5.89
C ASP A 31 12.44 23.28 -6.72
N LYS A 32 12.31 22.08 -6.14
CA LYS A 32 11.80 20.86 -6.80
C LYS A 32 12.62 20.44 -8.02
N THR A 33 13.93 20.67 -8.00
CA THR A 33 14.82 20.10 -9.01
C THR A 33 15.02 18.60 -8.73
N VAL A 34 14.56 17.77 -9.67
CA VAL A 34 14.61 16.31 -9.60
C VAL A 34 15.07 15.74 -10.95
N PHE A 35 15.59 14.51 -10.96
CA PHE A 35 15.77 13.79 -12.21
C PHE A 35 14.44 13.37 -12.82
N GLN A 36 14.39 13.35 -14.14
CA GLN A 36 13.21 12.90 -14.88
C GLN A 36 13.03 11.39 -14.70
N LEU A 37 11.83 10.97 -14.27
CA LEU A 37 11.41 9.57 -14.30
C LEU A 37 11.08 9.18 -15.75
N VAL A 38 11.81 8.19 -16.28
CA VAL A 38 11.67 7.70 -17.67
C VAL A 38 10.73 6.50 -17.74
N SER A 39 10.85 5.57 -16.79
CA SER A 39 9.97 4.42 -16.71
C SER A 39 9.85 3.87 -15.29
N SER A 40 8.73 3.20 -15.04
CA SER A 40 8.46 2.51 -13.78
C SER A 40 7.95 1.10 -14.05
N SER A 41 8.47 0.14 -13.29
CA SER A 41 8.04 -1.26 -13.34
C SER A 41 7.88 -1.81 -11.93
N VAL A 42 6.69 -2.32 -11.65
CA VAL A 42 6.29 -2.83 -10.34
C VAL A 42 5.97 -4.31 -10.50
N ASN A 43 6.76 -5.16 -9.86
CA ASN A 43 6.50 -6.59 -9.81
C ASN A 43 6.07 -6.99 -8.40
N VAL A 44 4.92 -7.65 -8.30
CA VAL A 44 4.25 -7.94 -7.03
C VAL A 44 4.00 -9.44 -6.96
N ASN A 45 4.48 -10.07 -5.90
CA ASN A 45 4.15 -11.46 -5.58
C ASN A 45 3.41 -11.48 -4.24
N VAL A 46 2.15 -11.87 -4.28
CA VAL A 46 1.28 -11.99 -3.12
C VAL A 46 1.12 -13.46 -2.78
N VAL A 47 1.45 -13.81 -1.54
CA VAL A 47 1.10 -15.12 -0.97
C VAL A 47 0.09 -14.84 0.12
N ASN A 48 -1.14 -15.31 -0.08
CA ASN A 48 -2.33 -15.09 0.73
C ASN A 48 -2.64 -13.60 0.96
N GLN A 49 -1.99 -12.93 1.91
CA GLN A 49 -2.14 -11.48 2.18
C GLN A 49 -0.79 -10.76 2.27
N VAL A 50 0.33 -11.46 2.18
CA VAL A 50 1.67 -10.86 2.25
C VAL A 50 2.15 -10.58 0.84
N ALA A 51 2.43 -9.31 0.55
CA ALA A 51 2.94 -8.87 -0.75
C ALA A 51 4.43 -8.57 -0.67
N ILE A 52 5.21 -9.19 -1.54
CA ILE A 52 6.59 -8.80 -1.84
C ILE A 52 6.55 -7.96 -3.10
N VAL A 53 6.88 -6.67 -2.95
CA VAL A 53 6.87 -5.71 -4.04
C VAL A 53 8.30 -5.37 -4.42
N LYS A 54 8.58 -5.43 -5.72
CA LYS A 54 9.82 -4.98 -6.33
C LYS A 54 9.50 -3.85 -7.30
N SER A 55 9.86 -2.63 -6.91
CA SER A 55 9.64 -1.42 -7.68
C SER A 55 10.96 -0.99 -8.33
N THR A 56 10.96 -0.88 -9.66
CA THR A 56 12.13 -0.52 -10.48
C THR A 56 11.85 0.77 -11.24
N GLN A 57 12.65 1.79 -11.02
CA GLN A 57 12.55 3.07 -11.72
C GLN A 57 13.82 3.37 -12.51
N ILE A 58 13.64 3.93 -13.70
CA ILE A 58 14.74 4.47 -14.50
C ILE A 58 14.63 6.00 -14.48
N PHE A 59 15.67 6.66 -14.00
CA PHE A 59 15.77 8.12 -14.02
C PHE A 59 16.81 8.58 -15.02
N ARG A 60 16.55 9.72 -15.65
CA ARG A 60 17.52 10.44 -16.48
C ARG A 60 17.97 11.70 -15.76
N ASN A 61 19.28 11.91 -15.71
CA ASN A 61 19.79 13.24 -15.38
C ASN A 61 19.49 14.20 -16.55
N ASN A 62 18.41 14.96 -16.42
CA ASN A 62 17.95 15.97 -17.38
C ASN A 62 18.61 17.35 -17.16
N LEU A 63 19.74 17.40 -16.46
CA LEU A 63 20.55 18.60 -16.25
C LEU A 63 21.82 18.57 -17.10
N ASP A 64 22.40 19.75 -17.36
CA ASP A 64 23.57 19.92 -18.22
C ASP A 64 24.91 19.54 -17.56
N SER A 65 24.89 18.95 -16.36
CA SER A 65 26.12 18.65 -15.60
C SER A 65 26.01 17.40 -14.74
N ALA A 66 27.17 16.86 -14.36
CA ALA A 66 27.26 15.73 -13.44
C ALA A 66 26.70 16.12 -12.06
N THR A 67 25.69 15.41 -11.58
CA THR A 67 24.89 15.85 -10.44
C THR A 67 24.68 14.72 -9.43
N HIS A 68 24.79 15.04 -8.14
CA HIS A 68 24.45 14.11 -7.04
C HIS A 68 22.94 14.15 -6.78
N ILE A 69 22.40 13.03 -6.31
CA ILE A 69 20.99 12.91 -5.96
C ILE A 69 20.81 12.24 -4.61
N LYS A 70 19.71 12.60 -3.95
CA LYS A 70 19.14 11.82 -2.88
C LYS A 70 17.92 11.07 -3.40
N TYR A 71 17.95 9.76 -3.31
CA TYR A 71 16.80 8.91 -3.63
C TYR A 71 15.81 8.94 -2.47
N ALA A 72 14.54 9.18 -2.78
CA ALA A 72 13.45 9.19 -1.81
C ALA A 72 12.31 8.33 -2.33
N PHE A 73 11.82 7.38 -1.55
CA PHE A 73 10.70 6.51 -1.91
C PHE A 73 9.61 6.61 -0.85
N PRO A 74 8.36 6.95 -1.22
CA PRO A 74 7.27 6.94 -0.25
C PRO A 74 6.90 5.49 0.06
N LEU A 75 7.06 5.10 1.33
CA LEU A 75 6.82 3.74 1.79
C LEU A 75 5.61 3.73 2.72
N TYR A 76 4.80 2.68 2.64
CA TYR A 76 3.69 2.47 3.57
C TYR A 76 4.21 2.28 5.01
N GLU A 77 3.45 2.74 6.00
CA GLU A 77 3.80 2.62 7.42
C GLU A 77 4.00 1.16 7.86
N ASP A 78 3.20 0.25 7.29
CA ASP A 78 3.26 -1.19 7.53
C ASP A 78 4.17 -1.95 6.55
N ALA A 79 4.82 -1.24 5.62
CA ALA A 79 5.79 -1.83 4.71
C ALA A 79 7.21 -1.78 5.27
N THR A 80 7.96 -2.86 5.05
CA THR A 80 9.36 -2.98 5.44
C THR A 80 10.23 -3.16 4.21
N ALA A 81 11.13 -2.20 3.97
CA ALA A 81 12.15 -2.32 2.93
C ALA A 81 13.14 -3.44 3.27
N THR A 82 13.38 -4.34 2.32
CA THR A 82 14.28 -5.49 2.48
C THR A 82 15.48 -5.44 1.54
N GLY A 83 15.41 -4.66 0.47
CA GLY A 83 16.48 -4.54 -0.51
C GLY A 83 16.42 -3.20 -1.24
N LEU A 84 17.56 -2.54 -1.39
CA LEU A 84 17.71 -1.39 -2.29
C LEU A 84 18.98 -1.61 -3.09
N ARG A 85 18.88 -1.51 -4.42
CA ARG A 85 20.03 -1.57 -5.32
C ARG A 85 19.89 -0.54 -6.42
N TRP A 86 21.02 -0.13 -6.98
CA TRP A 86 21.06 0.81 -8.09
C TRP A 86 22.05 0.36 -9.15
N LYS A 87 21.84 0.80 -10.38
CA LYS A 87 22.68 0.50 -11.53
C LYS A 87 23.16 1.77 -12.20
N ILE A 88 24.47 1.92 -12.27
CA ILE A 88 25.15 3.02 -12.99
C ILE A 88 26.20 2.39 -13.90
N ASN A 89 26.31 2.88 -15.15
CA ASN A 89 27.29 2.39 -16.12
C ASN A 89 27.30 0.86 -16.33
N GLY A 90 26.13 0.22 -16.22
CA GLY A 90 25.99 -1.22 -16.42
C GLY A 90 26.25 -2.08 -15.18
N VAL A 91 26.75 -1.51 -14.07
CA VAL A 91 27.14 -2.23 -12.86
C VAL A 91 26.09 -2.02 -11.76
N TRP A 92 25.69 -3.12 -11.10
CA TRP A 92 24.78 -3.08 -9.95
C TRP A 92 25.55 -2.90 -8.65
N TYR A 93 25.00 -2.07 -7.78
CA TYR A 93 25.43 -1.82 -6.42
C TYR A 93 24.24 -2.03 -5.49
N ALA A 94 24.46 -2.42 -4.25
CA ALA A 94 23.40 -2.65 -3.27
C ALA A 94 23.66 -1.82 -2.01
N ALA A 95 22.59 -1.27 -1.45
CA ALA A 95 22.64 -0.54 -0.19
C ALA A 95 22.74 -1.55 0.96
N SER A 96 23.53 -1.20 1.99
CA SER A 96 23.50 -1.92 3.26
C SER A 96 22.50 -1.23 4.17
N PHE A 97 21.43 -1.94 4.56
CA PHE A 97 20.54 -1.44 5.60
C PHE A 97 21.27 -1.47 6.94
N SER A 98 21.31 -0.32 7.60
CA SER A 98 21.87 -0.20 8.95
C SER A 98 20.74 0.03 9.94
N PRO A 99 20.86 -0.43 11.20
CA PRO A 99 19.86 -0.17 12.23
C PRO A 99 19.87 1.28 12.74
N SER A 100 20.81 2.12 12.30
CA SER A 100 20.79 3.55 12.60
C SER A 100 19.71 4.27 11.78
N PRO A 101 19.05 5.29 12.35
CA PRO A 101 18.10 6.11 11.59
C PRO A 101 18.78 6.65 10.31
N PRO A 102 18.11 6.55 9.14
CA PRO A 102 18.64 7.10 7.91
C PRO A 102 18.70 8.63 8.01
N ASP A 103 19.61 9.23 7.25
CA ASP A 103 19.67 10.68 7.11
C ASP A 103 18.45 11.19 6.33
N THR A 104 17.57 11.91 7.02
CA THR A 104 16.36 12.49 6.46
C THR A 104 16.56 13.90 5.90
N THR A 105 17.77 14.45 5.96
CA THR A 105 18.04 15.79 5.41
C THR A 105 17.99 15.76 3.89
N LEU A 106 17.16 16.61 3.30
CA LEU A 106 17.04 16.71 1.84
C LEU A 106 18.00 17.78 1.31
N PRO A 107 18.60 17.58 0.11
CA PRO A 107 19.49 18.58 -0.48
C PRO A 107 18.71 19.86 -0.80
N GLY A 108 19.30 21.03 -0.55
CA GLY A 108 18.65 22.34 -0.72
C GLY A 108 19.19 23.39 0.25
N THR A 109 18.67 24.62 0.17
CA THR A 109 19.11 25.74 1.04
C THR A 109 17.99 26.32 1.90
N GLY A 110 16.80 25.72 1.87
CA GLY A 110 15.62 26.18 2.60
C GLY A 110 14.63 25.05 2.87
N GLU A 111 13.37 25.41 3.12
CA GLU A 111 12.29 24.45 3.35
C GLU A 111 12.06 23.56 2.11
N THR A 112 11.68 22.31 2.35
CA THR A 112 11.31 21.37 1.29
C THR A 112 10.04 21.84 0.58
N HIS A 113 10.03 21.77 -0.74
CA HIS A 113 8.89 22.11 -1.57
C HIS A 113 7.66 21.28 -1.17
N ALA A 114 6.51 21.92 -1.05
CA ALA A 114 5.28 21.29 -0.56
C ALA A 114 4.90 20.03 -1.34
N ASP A 115 5.02 20.05 -2.67
CA ASP A 115 4.76 18.89 -3.53
C ASP A 115 5.61 17.66 -3.16
N ILE A 116 6.89 17.85 -2.83
CA ILE A 116 7.78 16.73 -2.43
C ILE A 116 7.32 16.16 -1.09
N THR A 117 7.02 17.03 -0.12
CA THR A 117 6.55 16.60 1.20
C THR A 117 5.20 15.87 1.10
N MET A 118 4.26 16.42 0.33
CA MET A 118 2.94 15.83 0.11
C MET A 118 3.05 14.48 -0.60
N TYR A 119 3.95 14.38 -1.58
CA TYR A 119 4.18 13.15 -2.31
C TYR A 119 4.86 12.06 -1.46
N LEU A 120 5.88 12.43 -0.69
CA LEU A 120 6.66 11.46 0.08
C LEU A 120 5.92 10.92 1.32
N GLY A 121 4.88 11.63 1.78
CA GLY A 121 4.08 11.22 2.93
C GLY A 121 4.87 11.20 4.24
N GLU A 122 4.37 10.45 5.22
CA GLU A 122 4.89 10.46 6.60
C GLU A 122 6.10 9.54 6.80
N THR A 123 6.20 8.46 6.03
CA THR A 123 7.21 7.40 6.21
C THR A 123 8.08 7.16 4.97
N PRO A 124 8.70 8.19 4.36
CA PRO A 124 9.58 7.99 3.21
C PRO A 124 10.90 7.32 3.60
N LEU A 125 11.36 6.45 2.70
CA LEU A 125 12.70 5.90 2.71
C LEU A 125 13.65 6.85 1.95
N TYR A 126 14.76 7.22 2.58
CA TYR A 126 15.80 8.03 1.96
C TYR A 126 17.10 7.25 1.77
N PHE A 127 17.78 7.50 0.66
CA PHE A 127 19.09 6.96 0.35
C PHE A 127 19.95 8.02 -0.35
N GLU A 128 21.08 8.37 0.25
CA GLU A 128 22.05 9.31 -0.32
C GLU A 128 22.98 8.56 -1.29
N LEU A 129 23.06 9.02 -2.54
CA LEU A 129 23.98 8.44 -3.52
C LEU A 129 25.31 9.22 -3.51
N GLU A 130 26.41 8.52 -3.24
CA GLU A 130 27.74 9.15 -3.23
C GLU A 130 28.26 9.51 -4.62
N ASP A 131 27.88 8.75 -5.65
CA ASP A 131 28.32 8.98 -7.02
C ASP A 131 27.48 10.06 -7.72
N SER A 132 28.15 10.98 -8.43
CA SER A 132 27.48 11.90 -9.35
C SER A 132 27.07 11.19 -10.65
N ILE A 133 25.89 11.52 -11.17
CA ILE A 133 25.40 11.00 -12.45
C ILE A 133 25.68 12.01 -13.55
N LEU A 134 26.38 11.59 -14.61
CA LEU A 134 26.68 12.45 -15.75
C LEU A 134 25.41 12.99 -16.42
N ALA A 135 25.51 14.16 -17.07
CA ALA A 135 24.43 14.72 -17.88
C ALA A 135 23.91 13.70 -18.91
N ASP A 136 22.59 13.68 -19.13
CA ASP A 136 21.87 12.77 -20.03
C ASP A 136 22.01 11.26 -19.72
N SER A 137 22.72 10.90 -18.65
CA SER A 137 22.92 9.50 -18.28
C SER A 137 21.74 8.96 -17.48
N LEU A 138 21.55 7.64 -17.55
CA LEU A 138 20.50 6.94 -16.84
C LEU A 138 21.05 6.31 -15.56
N ILE A 139 20.22 6.33 -14.52
CA ILE A 139 20.39 5.52 -13.31
C ILE A 139 19.13 4.69 -13.11
N ILE A 140 19.32 3.43 -12.70
CA ILE A 140 18.21 2.53 -12.38
C ILE A 140 18.23 2.28 -10.89
N PHE A 141 17.09 2.44 -10.22
CA PHE A 141 16.90 2.01 -8.83
C PHE A 141 15.94 0.83 -8.81
N GLU A 142 16.18 -0.11 -7.91
CA GLU A 142 15.26 -1.18 -7.57
C GLU A 142 15.13 -1.29 -6.05
N LEU A 143 13.93 -1.01 -5.55
CA LEU A 143 13.54 -1.20 -4.16
C LEU A 143 12.69 -2.47 -4.05
N THR A 144 13.03 -3.33 -3.10
CA THR A 144 12.22 -4.47 -2.68
C THR A 144 11.74 -4.24 -1.26
N TYR A 145 10.44 -4.42 -1.04
CA TYR A 145 9.82 -4.31 0.27
C TYR A 145 8.71 -5.35 0.45
N VAL A 146 8.37 -5.62 1.70
CA VAL A 146 7.28 -6.52 2.09
C VAL A 146 6.20 -5.69 2.77
N GLN A 147 4.94 -5.96 2.45
CA GLN A 147 3.78 -5.34 3.11
C GLN A 147 2.69 -6.37 3.37
N LEU A 148 1.91 -6.18 4.43
CA LEU A 148 0.68 -6.92 4.65
C LEU A 148 -0.47 -6.18 3.94
N LEU A 149 -1.20 -6.86 3.06
CA LEU A 149 -2.30 -6.24 2.35
C LEU A 149 -3.51 -6.06 3.26
N HIS A 150 -4.19 -4.93 3.11
CA HIS A 150 -5.41 -4.68 3.85
C HIS A 150 -6.50 -5.68 3.44
N TYR A 151 -7.12 -6.29 4.45
CA TYR A 151 -8.21 -7.23 4.28
C TYR A 151 -9.43 -6.75 5.07
N ALA A 152 -10.57 -6.63 4.39
CA ALA A 152 -11.84 -6.31 5.02
C ALA A 152 -12.99 -6.96 4.24
N TYR A 153 -13.96 -7.55 4.97
CA TYR A 153 -15.18 -8.14 4.39
C TYR A 153 -14.93 -9.09 3.22
N ASN A 154 -13.91 -9.95 3.33
CA ASN A 154 -13.50 -10.92 2.30
C ASN A 154 -12.77 -10.32 1.09
N VAL A 155 -12.51 -9.02 1.07
CA VAL A 155 -11.77 -8.33 0.02
C VAL A 155 -10.35 -8.08 0.51
N VAL A 156 -9.36 -8.47 -0.30
CA VAL A 156 -7.97 -8.04 -0.11
C VAL A 156 -7.65 -6.97 -1.15
N GLU A 157 -7.12 -5.84 -0.69
CA GLU A 157 -6.80 -4.71 -1.53
C GLU A 157 -5.27 -4.60 -1.73
N PHE A 158 -4.84 -4.51 -2.99
CA PHE A 158 -3.53 -4.05 -3.36
C PHE A 158 -3.65 -2.65 -3.97
N LYS A 159 -3.30 -1.64 -3.18
CA LYS A 159 -3.12 -0.27 -3.63
C LYS A 159 -1.63 -0.04 -3.83
N HIS A 160 -1.24 0.42 -5.01
CA HIS A 160 0.13 0.81 -5.31
C HIS A 160 0.11 2.17 -5.99
N PRO A 161 0.63 3.20 -5.34
CA PRO A 161 0.50 4.51 -5.87
C PRO A 161 1.44 4.74 -7.03
N ASN A 162 0.90 5.29 -8.09
CA ASN A 162 1.60 5.48 -9.35
C ASN A 162 1.42 6.90 -9.89
N ASP A 163 0.39 7.63 -9.46
CA ASP A 163 0.24 9.05 -9.78
C ASP A 163 1.53 9.79 -9.39
N TYR A 164 2.19 10.38 -10.38
CA TYR A 164 3.45 11.12 -10.26
C TYR A 164 3.27 12.60 -10.64
N SER A 165 2.02 13.05 -10.85
CA SER A 165 1.67 14.38 -11.36
C SER A 165 2.15 15.53 -10.49
N LEU A 166 2.25 15.32 -9.16
CA LEU A 166 2.84 16.30 -8.23
C LEU A 166 4.33 16.54 -8.49
N ILE A 167 5.05 15.55 -9.01
CA ILE A 167 6.50 15.62 -9.21
C ILE A 167 6.84 15.96 -10.66
N GLN A 168 6.18 15.30 -11.61
CA GLN A 168 6.47 15.42 -13.04
C GLN A 168 5.21 15.21 -13.87
N SER A 169 5.09 15.95 -14.99
CA SER A 169 4.00 15.83 -15.97
C SER A 169 4.46 15.37 -17.35
N THR A 170 5.73 14.97 -17.52
CA THR A 170 6.21 14.41 -18.79
C THR A 170 5.84 12.93 -18.92
N LEU A 171 5.66 12.49 -20.16
CA LEU A 171 5.34 11.10 -20.49
C LEU A 171 6.46 10.16 -19.99
N LEU A 172 6.05 9.01 -19.47
CA LEU A 172 6.93 7.88 -19.21
C LEU A 172 6.94 6.97 -20.44
N ASP A 173 8.12 6.49 -20.83
CA ASP A 173 8.29 5.52 -21.92
C ASP A 173 7.49 4.25 -21.63
N SER A 174 7.44 3.84 -20.35
CA SER A 174 6.61 2.73 -19.90
C SER A 174 6.27 2.80 -18.41
N GLN A 175 5.06 2.35 -18.09
CA GLN A 175 4.56 2.07 -16.75
C GLN A 175 4.03 0.63 -16.75
N ILE A 176 4.64 -0.25 -15.96
CA ILE A 176 4.32 -1.68 -15.95
C ILE A 176 3.95 -2.11 -14.53
N LEU A 177 2.79 -2.76 -14.38
CA LEU A 177 2.44 -3.51 -13.19
C LEU A 177 2.28 -4.99 -13.55
N SER A 178 3.03 -5.85 -12.88
CA SER A 178 2.88 -7.30 -12.94
C SER A 178 2.61 -7.82 -11.54
N LEU A 179 1.46 -8.45 -11.35
CA LEU A 179 1.04 -8.95 -10.05
C LEU A 179 0.63 -10.42 -10.16
N GLN A 180 1.16 -11.24 -9.25
CA GLN A 180 0.80 -12.64 -9.11
C GLN A 180 0.31 -12.88 -7.69
N VAL A 181 -0.88 -13.46 -7.55
CA VAL A 181 -1.46 -13.87 -6.28
C VAL A 181 -1.50 -15.38 -6.22
N TYR A 182 -1.10 -15.92 -5.08
CA TYR A 182 -1.44 -17.27 -4.64
C TYR A 182 -2.26 -17.16 -3.36
N SER A 183 -3.34 -17.91 -3.25
CA SER A 183 -4.16 -17.96 -2.03
C SER A 183 -4.56 -19.38 -1.69
N ASP A 184 -4.47 -19.71 -0.41
CA ASP A 184 -4.96 -20.95 0.17
C ASP A 184 -6.49 -20.92 0.33
N ARG A 185 -7.08 -19.73 0.51
CA ARG A 185 -8.55 -19.53 0.43
C ARG A 185 -8.96 -19.35 -1.01
N SER A 186 -10.09 -19.93 -1.40
CA SER A 186 -10.55 -19.85 -2.78
C SER A 186 -10.81 -18.39 -3.18
N ILE A 187 -10.12 -17.91 -4.21
CA ILE A 187 -10.41 -16.64 -4.89
C ILE A 187 -11.68 -16.83 -5.70
N VAL A 188 -12.70 -16.01 -5.41
CA VAL A 188 -13.99 -16.02 -6.13
C VAL A 188 -14.08 -14.93 -7.19
N GLU A 189 -13.29 -13.86 -7.03
CA GLU A 189 -13.23 -12.72 -7.94
C GLU A 189 -11.87 -12.02 -7.83
N ALA A 190 -11.35 -11.48 -8.93
CA ALA A 190 -10.09 -10.74 -8.94
C ALA A 190 -10.06 -9.71 -10.07
N ASN A 191 -9.95 -8.42 -9.73
CA ASN A 191 -10.17 -7.32 -10.66
C ASN A 191 -9.17 -6.18 -10.50
N MET A 192 -8.76 -5.62 -11.65
CA MET A 192 -8.14 -4.31 -11.70
C MET A 192 -9.21 -3.23 -11.76
N VAL A 193 -9.28 -2.40 -10.73
CA VAL A 193 -10.30 -1.35 -10.58
C VAL A 193 -9.87 -0.06 -11.28
N SER A 194 -8.59 0.27 -11.16
CA SER A 194 -8.02 1.56 -11.60
C SER A 194 -7.72 1.68 -13.09
N HIS A 195 -7.32 0.58 -13.74
CA HIS A 195 -6.77 0.59 -15.11
C HIS A 195 -7.36 -0.53 -15.94
N THR A 196 -7.27 -0.41 -17.27
CA THR A 196 -7.60 -1.53 -18.17
C THR A 196 -6.38 -2.46 -18.29
N PRO A 197 -6.45 -3.70 -17.81
CA PRO A 197 -5.32 -4.61 -17.86
C PRO A 197 -5.17 -5.26 -19.24
N VAL A 198 -3.92 -5.59 -19.59
CA VAL A 198 -3.61 -6.44 -20.75
C VAL A 198 -3.94 -7.90 -20.44
N THR A 199 -3.72 -8.32 -19.19
CA THR A 199 -4.12 -9.63 -18.68
C THR A 199 -4.67 -9.47 -17.27
N ASN A 200 -5.84 -10.05 -17.02
CA ASN A 200 -6.38 -10.24 -15.68
C ASN A 200 -7.13 -11.58 -15.67
N THR A 201 -6.52 -12.60 -15.06
CA THR A 201 -7.08 -13.94 -14.99
C THR A 201 -6.95 -14.48 -13.58
N PHE A 202 -7.89 -15.33 -13.18
CA PHE A 202 -7.81 -15.99 -11.89
C PHE A 202 -8.38 -17.41 -11.96
N THR A 203 -7.97 -18.20 -10.97
CA THR A 203 -8.52 -19.50 -10.59
C THR A 203 -8.86 -19.44 -9.10
N SER A 204 -9.38 -20.52 -8.52
CA SER A 204 -9.61 -20.55 -7.07
C SER A 204 -8.32 -20.39 -6.26
N ALA A 205 -7.14 -20.76 -6.77
CA ALA A 205 -5.91 -20.73 -5.98
C ALA A 205 -4.95 -19.60 -6.37
N SER A 206 -5.20 -18.90 -7.48
CA SER A 206 -4.23 -17.93 -8.00
C SER A 206 -4.86 -16.87 -8.88
N ALA A 207 -4.26 -15.68 -8.92
CA ALA A 207 -4.57 -14.64 -9.87
C ALA A 207 -3.31 -14.08 -10.54
N ILE A 208 -3.43 -13.66 -11.80
CA ILE A 208 -2.36 -13.04 -12.57
C ILE A 208 -2.90 -11.76 -13.21
N LEU A 209 -2.19 -10.66 -12.98
CA LEU A 209 -2.47 -9.34 -13.51
C LEU A 209 -1.24 -8.81 -14.26
N TYR A 210 -1.48 -8.22 -15.42
CA TYR A 210 -0.48 -7.47 -16.18
C TYR A 210 -1.11 -6.19 -16.75
N VAL A 211 -0.52 -5.05 -16.41
CA VAL A 211 -0.84 -3.73 -16.96
C VAL A 211 0.42 -3.18 -17.62
N ALA A 212 0.26 -2.59 -18.80
CA ALA A 212 1.31 -1.89 -19.51
C ALA A 212 0.73 -0.62 -20.13
N LEU A 213 1.23 0.52 -19.68
CA LEU A 213 0.95 1.84 -20.26
C LEU A 213 2.24 2.32 -20.92
N ILE A 214 2.15 2.75 -22.17
CA ILE A 214 3.31 3.16 -22.98
C ILE A 214 3.07 4.59 -23.44
N ASP A 215 4.10 5.43 -23.34
CA ASP A 215 4.06 6.85 -23.73
C ASP A 215 2.89 7.62 -23.09
N GLN A 216 2.67 7.40 -21.79
CA GLN A 216 1.60 8.04 -21.00
C GLN A 216 2.16 8.74 -19.76
N GLU A 217 1.48 9.80 -19.33
CA GLU A 217 1.71 10.43 -18.02
C GLU A 217 1.27 9.46 -16.91
N ALA A 218 1.94 9.52 -15.76
CA ALA A 218 1.54 8.75 -14.59
C ALA A 218 0.63 9.63 -13.73
N ILE A 219 -0.69 9.53 -13.94
CA ILE A 219 -1.71 10.40 -13.31
C ILE A 219 -2.69 9.64 -12.42
N ASP A 220 -2.63 8.31 -12.42
CA ASP A 220 -3.54 7.44 -11.69
C ASP A 220 -2.76 6.37 -10.91
N ASP A 221 -3.25 6.06 -9.72
CA ASP A 221 -2.73 4.99 -8.86
C ASP A 221 -3.24 3.61 -9.30
N TYR A 222 -2.44 2.57 -9.03
CA TYR A 222 -2.90 1.21 -9.21
C TYR A 222 -3.75 0.76 -8.03
N TYR A 223 -4.91 0.21 -8.34
CA TYR A 223 -5.80 -0.44 -7.39
C TYR A 223 -6.31 -1.75 -7.97
N TYR A 224 -5.87 -2.83 -7.36
CA TYR A 224 -6.28 -4.20 -7.62
C TYR A 224 -6.92 -4.79 -6.38
N GLU A 225 -7.95 -5.60 -6.56
CA GLU A 225 -8.59 -6.32 -5.47
C GLU A 225 -8.89 -7.76 -5.85
N TYR A 226 -8.90 -8.63 -4.86
CA TYR A 226 -9.43 -9.98 -5.00
C TYR A 226 -10.31 -10.34 -3.82
N ILE A 227 -11.38 -11.06 -4.11
CA ILE A 227 -12.38 -11.50 -3.15
C ILE A 227 -12.13 -12.96 -2.84
N LEU A 228 -12.06 -13.28 -1.56
CA LEU A 228 -11.85 -14.61 -1.04
C LEU A 228 -13.21 -15.22 -0.65
N ASN A 229 -13.35 -16.54 -0.75
CA ASN A 229 -14.59 -17.24 -0.47
C ASN A 229 -15.01 -17.05 1.00
N PRO A 230 -16.17 -16.44 1.30
CA PRO A 230 -16.59 -16.12 2.66
C PRO A 230 -17.01 -17.32 3.51
N THR A 231 -17.10 -18.52 2.95
CA THR A 231 -17.50 -19.73 3.68
C THR A 231 -16.33 -20.63 4.06
N GLU A 232 -15.13 -20.32 3.59
CA GLU A 232 -13.91 -21.06 3.91
C GLU A 232 -13.20 -20.44 5.11
N LEU A 233 -12.70 -21.30 6.00
CA LEU A 233 -11.87 -20.88 7.12
C LEU A 233 -10.58 -20.20 6.64
N GLY A 234 -10.37 -18.96 7.09
CA GLY A 234 -9.14 -18.21 6.84
C GLY A 234 -8.06 -18.48 7.89
N LEU A 235 -7.62 -19.73 8.04
CA LEU A 235 -6.53 -20.07 8.97
C LEU A 235 -5.23 -20.24 8.20
N PHE A 236 -4.36 -19.22 8.27
CA PHE A 236 -3.08 -19.26 7.56
C PHE A 236 -1.93 -18.95 8.50
N SER A 237 -0.95 -19.86 8.48
CA SER A 237 0.32 -19.69 9.16
C SER A 237 1.36 -19.37 8.09
N PHE A 238 1.90 -18.16 8.11
CA PHE A 238 3.08 -17.83 7.33
C PHE A 238 4.28 -18.06 8.22
N SER A 239 5.09 -19.02 7.84
CA SER A 239 6.39 -19.18 8.44
C SER A 239 7.44 -19.11 7.35
N THR A 240 8.49 -18.34 7.59
CA THR A 240 9.76 -18.51 6.87
C THR A 240 10.52 -19.73 7.39
N TYR A 241 9.98 -20.44 8.38
CA TYR A 241 10.55 -21.64 8.97
C TYR A 241 10.32 -22.86 8.07
N LEU A 242 11.43 -23.47 7.64
CA LEU A 242 11.47 -24.73 6.89
C LEU A 242 11.30 -25.94 7.85
N PRO A 243 10.83 -27.10 7.32
CA PRO A 243 10.60 -28.33 8.09
C PRO A 243 11.83 -28.80 8.87
N ASP A 244 11.59 -29.57 9.95
CA ASP A 244 12.52 -30.06 10.97
C ASP A 244 13.86 -30.66 10.50
N SER A 245 14.04 -30.90 9.19
CA SER A 245 15.27 -31.45 8.60
C SER A 245 16.36 -30.41 8.29
N MET A 246 16.10 -29.10 8.43
CA MET A 246 17.10 -28.06 8.20
C MET A 246 17.34 -27.20 9.45
N ASN A 247 18.34 -27.59 10.24
CA ASN A 247 18.97 -26.71 11.26
C ASN A 247 19.81 -25.63 10.56
N ALA A 248 19.19 -24.76 9.79
CA ALA A 248 19.83 -23.57 9.25
C ALA A 248 18.87 -22.40 9.38
N CYS A 249 19.31 -21.34 10.06
CA CYS A 249 18.64 -20.06 9.96
C CYS A 249 18.64 -19.62 8.49
N ASP A 250 17.63 -18.85 8.08
CA ASP A 250 17.70 -18.08 6.84
C ASP A 250 18.90 -17.10 6.89
N GLU A 251 19.19 -16.44 5.77
CA GLU A 251 20.28 -15.45 5.68
C GLU A 251 20.14 -14.29 6.68
N TYR A 252 18.95 -14.14 7.30
CA TYR A 252 18.61 -13.10 8.27
C TYR A 252 18.66 -13.57 9.73
N GLY A 253 19.03 -14.83 9.99
CA GLY A 253 19.45 -15.33 11.31
C GLY A 253 18.33 -15.69 12.29
N ASN A 254 17.10 -15.23 12.08
CA ASN A 254 15.94 -15.55 12.91
C ASN A 254 14.70 -15.66 12.01
N GLY A 255 14.23 -16.87 11.75
CA GLY A 255 13.00 -17.06 10.97
C GLY A 255 11.82 -16.32 11.61
N PHE A 256 11.05 -15.62 10.81
CA PHE A 256 9.84 -14.90 11.22
C PHE A 256 8.59 -15.76 10.97
N PHE A 257 7.60 -15.58 11.84
CA PHE A 257 6.30 -16.26 11.77
C PHE A 257 5.18 -15.24 11.94
N ALA A 258 4.23 -15.23 11.00
CA ALA A 258 2.98 -14.50 11.10
C ALA A 258 1.83 -15.51 11.15
N PHE A 259 0.97 -15.38 12.15
CA PHE A 259 -0.24 -16.19 12.29
C PHE A 259 -1.44 -15.31 12.09
N ILE A 260 -2.19 -15.58 11.02
CA ILE A 260 -3.46 -14.93 10.76
C ILE A 260 -4.55 -15.94 11.09
N LEU A 261 -5.34 -15.60 12.10
CA LEU A 261 -6.48 -16.40 12.52
C LEU A 261 -7.76 -15.63 12.21
N GLU A 262 -8.47 -16.08 11.18
CA GLU A 262 -9.83 -15.62 10.89
C GLU A 262 -10.82 -16.64 11.51
N PRO A 263 -11.77 -16.20 12.35
CA PRO A 263 -12.76 -17.08 12.94
C PRO A 263 -13.70 -17.67 11.86
N ASP A 264 -14.20 -18.88 12.12
CA ASP A 264 -15.12 -19.58 11.20
C ASP A 264 -16.36 -18.72 10.88
N PRO A 265 -16.67 -18.48 9.59
CA PRO A 265 -17.92 -17.84 9.19
C PRO A 265 -19.16 -18.73 9.44
N GLY A 266 -18.97 -20.04 9.63
CA GLY A 266 -20.03 -21.02 9.90
C GLY A 266 -20.58 -20.95 11.32
N ASP A 267 -21.91 -21.05 11.44
CA ASP A 267 -22.72 -20.98 12.67
C ASP A 267 -22.06 -20.17 13.78
N SER A 268 -21.99 -18.86 13.54
CA SER A 268 -21.73 -17.90 14.61
C SER A 268 -22.77 -18.15 15.69
N VAL A 269 -22.33 -18.75 16.80
CA VAL A 269 -23.04 -18.60 18.07
C VAL A 269 -23.20 -17.10 18.23
N ILE A 270 -24.43 -16.59 18.09
CA ILE A 270 -24.70 -15.17 18.29
C ILE A 270 -24.36 -14.90 19.74
N ILE A 271 -23.19 -14.30 19.96
CA ILE A 271 -22.75 -13.91 21.28
C ILE A 271 -23.60 -12.71 21.66
N GLU A 272 -24.35 -12.85 22.75
CA GLU A 272 -25.09 -11.76 23.37
C GLU A 272 -24.11 -10.66 23.76
N LYS A 273 -24.31 -9.46 23.22
CA LYS A 273 -23.46 -8.30 23.47
C LYS A 273 -24.18 -7.29 24.32
N VAL A 274 -23.40 -6.55 25.12
CA VAL A 274 -23.89 -5.38 25.86
C VAL A 274 -23.25 -4.14 25.26
N PHE A 275 -24.06 -3.31 24.59
CA PHE A 275 -23.61 -2.06 23.98
C PHE A 275 -23.78 -0.90 24.97
N THR A 276 -22.71 -0.19 25.33
CA THR A 276 -22.81 1.05 26.13
C THR A 276 -22.44 2.23 25.26
N LEU A 277 -23.44 3.05 24.92
CA LEU A 277 -23.25 4.27 24.15
C LEU A 277 -22.96 5.41 25.11
N ILE A 278 -21.77 6.01 25.00
CA ILE A 278 -21.35 7.13 25.84
C ILE A 278 -21.36 8.40 24.99
N ILE A 279 -22.30 9.31 25.25
CA ILE A 279 -22.59 10.47 24.40
C ILE A 279 -22.26 11.77 25.16
N ASP A 280 -21.33 12.55 24.62
CA ASP A 280 -21.01 13.89 25.13
C ASP A 280 -22.16 14.87 24.82
N ARG A 281 -22.61 15.64 25.81
CA ARG A 281 -23.61 16.72 25.63
C ARG A 281 -23.03 18.12 25.85
N SER A 282 -21.70 18.23 25.84
CA SER A 282 -21.00 19.51 25.94
C SER A 282 -21.47 20.50 24.89
N GLY A 283 -21.28 21.80 25.15
CA GLY A 283 -21.69 22.86 24.22
C GLY A 283 -21.07 22.76 22.83
N SER A 284 -19.97 22.01 22.66
CA SER A 284 -19.34 21.73 21.35
C SER A 284 -20.09 20.71 20.49
N MET A 285 -21.07 20.02 21.06
CA MET A 285 -21.93 19.03 20.39
C MET A 285 -23.20 19.65 19.80
N GLY A 286 -23.28 20.98 19.68
CA GLY A 286 -24.46 21.66 19.15
C GLY A 286 -24.86 21.24 17.74
N GLU A 287 -26.17 21.30 17.49
CA GLU A 287 -26.80 21.18 16.17
C GLU A 287 -26.48 19.84 15.47
N GLU A 288 -25.79 19.89 14.33
CA GLU A 288 -25.58 18.78 13.42
C GLU A 288 -24.87 17.58 14.06
N LYS A 289 -23.90 17.82 14.96
CA LYS A 289 -23.15 16.74 15.62
C LYS A 289 -24.01 15.91 16.57
N MET A 290 -24.95 16.55 17.26
CA MET A 290 -25.89 15.86 18.15
C MET A 290 -26.95 15.11 17.35
N GLU A 291 -27.39 15.64 16.21
CA GLU A 291 -28.29 14.92 15.30
C GLU A 291 -27.59 13.66 14.77
N GLN A 292 -26.37 13.77 14.24
CA GLN A 292 -25.58 12.62 13.78
C GLN A 292 -25.34 11.59 14.89
N ALA A 293 -25.05 12.02 16.12
CA ALA A 293 -24.88 11.12 17.25
C ALA A 293 -26.16 10.35 17.60
N LYS A 294 -27.32 11.02 17.50
CA LYS A 294 -28.64 10.38 17.72
C LYS A 294 -28.99 9.41 16.61
N ASP A 295 -28.81 9.80 15.35
CA ASP A 295 -29.09 8.94 14.19
C ASP A 295 -28.23 7.67 14.23
N ALA A 296 -26.95 7.80 14.59
CA ALA A 296 -26.06 6.65 14.77
C ALA A 296 -26.50 5.76 15.95
N ALA A 297 -26.90 6.35 17.07
CA ALA A 297 -27.40 5.61 18.23
C ALA A 297 -28.71 4.86 17.92
N GLU A 298 -29.64 5.51 17.21
CA GLU A 298 -30.89 4.91 16.74
C GLU A 298 -30.59 3.73 15.80
N PHE A 299 -29.73 3.93 14.81
CA PHE A 299 -29.31 2.86 13.90
C PHE A 299 -28.72 1.65 14.66
N ILE A 300 -27.87 1.87 15.66
CA ILE A 300 -27.30 0.79 16.47
C ILE A 300 -28.42 0.02 17.19
N VAL A 301 -29.31 0.73 17.89
CA VAL A 301 -30.39 0.12 18.69
C VAL A 301 -31.39 -0.64 17.81
N GLU A 302 -31.70 -0.13 16.62
CA GLU A 302 -32.61 -0.77 15.67
C GLU A 302 -32.04 -2.03 15.01
N ASN A 303 -30.71 -2.20 15.04
CA ASN A 303 -30.02 -3.34 14.42
C ASN A 303 -29.40 -4.30 15.45
N LEU A 304 -29.78 -4.20 16.73
CA LEU A 304 -29.40 -5.16 17.78
C LEU A 304 -30.06 -6.52 17.56
N ASN A 305 -29.38 -7.60 17.95
CA ASN A 305 -29.98 -8.92 17.96
C ASN A 305 -30.98 -9.05 19.12
N MET A 306 -31.89 -10.02 19.04
CA MET A 306 -32.98 -10.22 20.02
C MET A 306 -32.52 -10.35 21.49
N ASN A 307 -31.29 -10.78 21.73
CA ASN A 307 -30.71 -10.97 23.06
C ASN A 307 -29.56 -9.99 23.38
N ASP A 308 -29.32 -8.99 22.53
CA ASP A 308 -28.35 -7.95 22.85
C ASP A 308 -28.96 -6.96 23.84
N ASP A 309 -28.19 -6.56 24.84
CA ASP A 309 -28.54 -5.51 25.77
C ASP A 309 -27.88 -4.20 25.36
N PHE A 310 -28.47 -3.06 25.75
CA PHE A 310 -27.83 -1.77 25.58
C PHE A 310 -28.05 -0.84 26.77
N ASN A 311 -27.15 0.13 26.90
CA ASN A 311 -27.23 1.22 27.85
C ASN A 311 -26.76 2.52 27.18
N ILE A 312 -27.30 3.65 27.63
CA ILE A 312 -26.89 4.98 27.17
C ILE A 312 -26.44 5.78 28.38
N ILE A 313 -25.25 6.37 28.30
CA ILE A 313 -24.67 7.27 29.30
C ILE A 313 -24.42 8.62 28.62
N ASP A 314 -25.15 9.64 29.04
CA ASP A 314 -24.90 11.03 28.63
C ASP A 314 -24.09 11.77 29.70
N PHE A 315 -23.16 12.64 29.29
CA PHE A 315 -22.34 13.45 30.21
C PHE A 315 -22.20 14.89 29.72
#